data_AF-A0A523PRQ1-F1
#
_entry.id   AF-A0A523PRQ1-F1
#
_cell.length_a   1.000
_cell.length_b   1.000
_cell.length_c   1.000
_cell.angle_alpha   90.00
_cell.angle_beta   90.00
_cell.angle_gamma   90.00
#
_symmetry.space_group_name_H-M   'P 1'
#
loop_
_entity.id
_entity.type
_entity.pdbx_description
1 polymer ?
#
loop_
_entity_poly.entity_id
_entity_poly.type
_entity_poly.pdbx_seq_one_letter_code
_entity_poly.pdbx_strand_id
1 'polypeptide(L)'
;MPRTQEPTARDTTVPIGLAVSAGGALHLAPAAVLAADERLPRALATSLARAFRVDLATGLLHLASKELRTELNPSLAFGRELGKLYLTALRARGAAAGEQPISPATAGLSSLLDSLPPLAGAEYATVETLADAWRAMDAVVSAELAEFDGTVHEYLQARNPAWHAVGRVTFHLAEQKHDAQAPFAFLATYAEGVAASGRVRHLPLGKALSVYSADREQLLRLLRPVHAAAERNPFVKSLADSGELYEPLAWTPAEAHAFLLAIPDCEAAG
;
A
#
# COMPACT_ATOMS: atom_id res chain seq x y z
N MET A 1 -47.22 -16.95 -25.04
CA MET A 1 -46.45 -16.26 -23.98
C MET A 1 -45.12 -16.99 -23.83
N PRO A 2 -44.03 -16.57 -24.52
CA PRO A 2 -42.73 -17.15 -24.26
C PRO A 2 -42.26 -16.63 -22.90
N ARG A 3 -41.82 -17.53 -22.01
CA ARG A 3 -41.18 -17.16 -20.74
C ARG A 3 -39.87 -16.45 -21.09
N THR A 4 -39.79 -15.16 -20.80
CA THR A 4 -38.53 -14.42 -20.78
C THR A 4 -37.64 -15.09 -19.74
N GLN A 5 -36.65 -15.87 -20.18
CA GLN A 5 -35.58 -16.34 -19.32
C GLN A 5 -34.85 -15.11 -18.80
N GLU A 6 -34.91 -14.87 -17.49
CA GLU A 6 -33.99 -13.95 -16.84
C GLU A 6 -32.56 -14.42 -17.13
N PRO A 7 -31.65 -13.52 -17.56
CA PRO A 7 -30.26 -13.90 -17.79
C PRO A 7 -29.68 -14.40 -16.47
N THR A 8 -29.29 -15.66 -16.43
CA THR A 8 -28.59 -16.25 -15.29
C THR A 8 -27.29 -15.47 -15.08
N ALA A 9 -26.93 -15.20 -13.82
CA ALA A 9 -25.82 -14.30 -13.44
C ALA A 9 -24.46 -14.55 -14.16
N ARG A 10 -24.25 -15.75 -14.73
CA ARG A 10 -23.08 -16.10 -15.56
C ARG A 10 -22.98 -15.32 -16.89
N ASP A 11 -24.06 -14.74 -17.40
CA ASP A 11 -24.06 -13.97 -18.67
C ASP A 11 -23.56 -12.52 -18.52
N THR A 12 -23.31 -12.06 -17.29
CA THR A 12 -22.90 -10.67 -17.01
C THR A 12 -21.40 -10.49 -16.76
N THR A 13 -20.66 -11.59 -16.55
CA THR A 13 -19.22 -11.58 -16.32
C THR A 13 -18.45 -12.09 -17.52
N VAL A 14 -17.27 -11.54 -17.76
CA VAL A 14 -16.37 -11.93 -18.86
C VAL A 14 -15.01 -12.34 -18.30
N PRO A 15 -14.31 -13.28 -18.96
CA PRO A 15 -13.00 -13.73 -18.52
C PRO A 15 -11.97 -12.61 -18.72
N ILE A 16 -11.22 -12.30 -17.67
CA ILE A 16 -10.11 -11.35 -17.67
C ILE A 16 -9.20 -11.66 -16.49
N GLY A 17 -7.88 -11.69 -16.69
CA GLY A 17 -6.94 -12.07 -15.65
C GLY A 17 -5.49 -11.94 -16.11
N LEU A 18 -4.57 -12.02 -15.16
CA LEU A 18 -3.13 -12.05 -15.42
C LEU A 18 -2.64 -13.50 -15.59
N ALA A 19 -1.61 -13.65 -16.41
CA ALA A 19 -0.83 -14.87 -16.57
C ALA A 19 0.66 -14.54 -16.57
N VAL A 20 1.50 -15.55 -16.39
CA VAL A 20 2.95 -15.43 -16.55
C VAL A 20 3.35 -16.21 -17.80
N SER A 21 4.10 -15.58 -18.68
CA SER A 21 4.61 -16.22 -19.90
C SER A 21 5.73 -17.21 -19.57
N ALA A 22 6.05 -18.13 -20.48
CA ALA A 22 7.19 -19.04 -20.32
C ALA A 22 8.54 -18.30 -20.17
N GLY A 23 8.62 -17.05 -20.64
CA GLY A 23 9.78 -16.18 -20.44
C GLY A 23 9.79 -15.44 -19.11
N GLY A 24 8.87 -15.73 -18.19
CA GLY A 24 8.80 -15.10 -16.87
C GLY A 24 8.20 -13.69 -16.88
N ALA A 25 7.49 -13.27 -17.93
CA ALA A 25 6.82 -11.96 -17.97
C ALA A 25 5.33 -12.05 -17.58
N LEU A 26 4.91 -11.21 -16.63
CA LEU A 26 3.50 -11.02 -16.25
C LEU A 26 2.76 -10.25 -17.36
N HIS A 27 1.54 -10.67 -17.71
CA HIS A 27 0.75 -10.03 -18.76
C HIS A 27 -0.75 -10.28 -18.57
N LEU A 28 -1.59 -9.47 -19.22
CA LEU A 28 -3.02 -9.75 -19.29
C LEU A 28 -3.27 -10.91 -20.27
N ALA A 29 -3.84 -12.00 -19.78
CA ALA A 29 -3.95 -13.25 -20.53
C ALA A 29 -5.18 -13.28 -21.46
N PRO A 30 -5.12 -14.01 -22.58
CA PRO A 30 -6.30 -14.31 -23.37
C PRO A 30 -7.27 -15.20 -22.60
N ALA A 31 -8.57 -15.04 -22.86
CA ALA A 31 -9.64 -15.77 -22.17
C ALA A 31 -9.48 -17.30 -22.16
N ALA A 32 -8.82 -17.86 -23.17
CA ALA A 32 -8.66 -19.31 -23.35
C ALA A 32 -7.74 -19.98 -22.31
N VAL A 33 -6.84 -19.22 -21.67
CA VAL A 33 -5.88 -19.77 -20.70
C VAL A 33 -6.25 -19.44 -19.25
N LEU A 34 -7.30 -18.64 -19.05
CA LEU A 34 -7.73 -18.21 -17.73
C LEU A 34 -8.51 -19.31 -17.00
N ALA A 35 -8.32 -19.39 -15.68
CA ALA A 35 -9.10 -20.26 -14.83
C ALA A 35 -10.59 -19.85 -14.80
N ALA A 36 -11.46 -20.74 -14.33
CA ALA A 36 -12.91 -20.53 -14.40
C ALA A 36 -13.40 -19.36 -13.53
N ASP A 37 -12.68 -19.04 -12.46
CA ASP A 37 -12.92 -17.98 -11.47
C ASP A 37 -12.30 -16.63 -11.87
N GLU A 38 -11.53 -16.58 -12.96
CA GLU A 38 -10.91 -15.38 -13.52
C GLU A 38 -11.92 -14.57 -14.36
N ARG A 39 -13.01 -14.12 -13.72
CA ARG A 39 -14.12 -13.42 -14.38
C ARG A 39 -14.57 -12.20 -13.59
N LEU A 40 -14.87 -11.12 -14.30
CA LEU A 40 -15.37 -9.87 -13.74
C LEU A 40 -16.59 -9.36 -14.50
N PRO A 41 -17.43 -8.50 -13.89
CA PRO A 41 -18.50 -7.80 -14.61
C PRO A 41 -17.97 -7.11 -15.87
N ARG A 42 -18.70 -7.25 -16.99
CA ARG A 42 -18.25 -6.77 -18.32
C ARG A 42 -17.76 -5.33 -18.35
N ALA A 43 -18.46 -4.42 -17.65
CA ALA A 43 -18.08 -3.01 -17.59
C ALA A 43 -16.71 -2.80 -16.95
N LEU A 44 -16.46 -3.45 -15.80
CA LEU A 44 -15.18 -3.41 -15.10
C LEU A 44 -14.08 -4.05 -15.96
N ALA A 45 -14.32 -5.24 -16.50
CA ALA A 45 -13.36 -5.92 -17.38
C ALA A 45 -12.98 -5.07 -18.61
N THR A 46 -13.94 -4.34 -19.19
CA THR A 46 -13.68 -3.44 -20.33
C THR A 46 -12.82 -2.24 -19.93
N SER A 47 -13.06 -1.68 -18.74
CA SER A 47 -12.24 -0.60 -18.17
C SER A 47 -10.81 -1.07 -17.94
N LEU A 48 -10.64 -2.23 -17.29
CA LEU A 48 -9.33 -2.83 -17.02
C LEU A 48 -8.59 -3.17 -18.32
N ALA A 49 -9.25 -3.85 -19.27
CA ALA A 49 -8.66 -4.16 -20.57
C ALA A 49 -8.23 -2.90 -21.35
N ARG A 50 -8.81 -1.72 -21.09
CA ARG A 50 -8.34 -0.45 -21.65
C ARG A 50 -7.04 0.01 -20.99
N ALA A 51 -6.92 -0.10 -19.67
CA ALA A 51 -5.69 0.26 -18.96
C ALA A 51 -4.52 -0.65 -19.37
N PHE A 52 -4.74 -1.97 -19.39
CA PHE A 52 -3.73 -2.97 -19.78
C PHE A 52 -3.40 -3.00 -21.28
N ARG A 53 -4.18 -2.32 -22.13
CA ARG A 53 -3.85 -2.16 -23.56
C ARG A 53 -2.75 -1.16 -23.83
N VAL A 54 -2.50 -0.24 -22.90
CA VAL A 54 -1.37 0.70 -22.99
C VAL A 54 -0.09 -0.10 -22.75
N ASP A 55 0.03 -0.66 -21.56
CA ASP A 55 1.08 -1.62 -21.16
C ASP A 55 0.70 -2.29 -19.82
N LEU A 56 1.53 -3.23 -19.38
CA LEU A 56 1.37 -3.90 -18.08
C LEU A 56 1.42 -2.91 -16.92
N ALA A 57 2.39 -2.00 -16.94
CA ALA A 57 2.66 -1.05 -15.86
C ALA A 57 1.46 -0.15 -15.56
N THR A 58 0.86 0.44 -16.60
CA THR A 58 -0.33 1.27 -16.55
C THR A 58 -1.52 0.48 -15.99
N GLY A 59 -1.67 -0.78 -16.40
CA GLY A 59 -2.69 -1.69 -15.85
C GLY A 59 -2.52 -1.94 -14.35
N LEU A 60 -1.32 -2.30 -13.90
CA LEU A 60 -1.01 -2.53 -12.49
C LEU A 60 -1.18 -1.27 -11.64
N LEU A 61 -0.75 -0.11 -12.14
CA LEU A 61 -0.95 1.19 -11.49
C LEU A 61 -2.43 1.56 -11.40
N HIS A 62 -3.23 1.25 -12.43
CA HIS A 62 -4.69 1.44 -12.40
C HIS A 62 -5.33 0.58 -11.31
N LEU A 63 -4.94 -0.69 -11.20
CA LEU A 63 -5.43 -1.60 -10.14
C LEU A 63 -5.11 -1.06 -8.75
N ALA A 64 -3.88 -0.58 -8.53
CA ALA A 64 -3.42 -0.04 -7.25
C ALA A 64 -3.88 1.40 -6.97
N SER A 65 -4.64 2.04 -7.88
CA SER A 65 -5.17 3.39 -7.67
C SER A 65 -6.69 3.40 -7.74
N LYS A 66 -7.28 3.13 -8.90
CA LYS A 66 -8.72 3.28 -9.13
C LYS A 66 -9.52 2.09 -8.59
N GLU A 67 -8.90 0.92 -8.46
CA GLU A 67 -9.56 -0.33 -8.08
C GLU A 67 -9.19 -0.83 -6.68
N LEU A 68 -8.77 0.06 -5.79
CA LEU A 68 -8.36 -0.28 -4.41
C LEU A 68 -9.47 -0.95 -3.58
N ARG A 69 -10.74 -0.63 -3.88
CA ARG A 69 -11.93 -1.15 -3.17
C ARG A 69 -12.72 -2.17 -3.99
N THR A 70 -12.31 -2.37 -5.23
CA THR A 70 -13.04 -3.20 -6.17
C THR A 70 -12.79 -4.66 -5.84
N GLU A 71 -13.85 -5.47 -5.84
CA GLU A 71 -13.70 -6.91 -5.78
C GLU A 71 -13.12 -7.40 -7.11
N LEU A 72 -11.88 -7.91 -7.03
CA LEU A 72 -11.14 -8.43 -8.17
C LEU A 72 -11.03 -9.94 -8.05
N ASN A 73 -10.98 -10.61 -9.20
CA ASN A 73 -10.58 -12.01 -9.32
C ASN A 73 -9.11 -12.21 -8.89
N PRO A 74 -8.70 -13.44 -8.56
CA PRO A 74 -7.44 -13.72 -7.86
C PRO A 74 -6.20 -13.13 -8.53
N SER A 75 -6.01 -13.35 -9.82
CA SER A 75 -4.81 -12.85 -10.53
C SER A 75 -4.72 -11.32 -10.57
N LEU A 76 -5.84 -10.61 -10.75
CA LEU A 76 -5.88 -9.15 -10.75
C LEU A 76 -5.76 -8.58 -9.33
N ALA A 77 -6.28 -9.28 -8.32
CA ALA A 77 -6.03 -8.93 -6.93
C ALA A 77 -4.53 -9.03 -6.59
N PHE A 78 -3.85 -10.08 -7.05
CA PHE A 78 -2.39 -10.23 -6.93
C PHE A 78 -1.63 -9.08 -7.61
N GLY A 79 -2.00 -8.74 -8.86
CA GLY A 79 -1.42 -7.60 -9.57
C GLY A 79 -1.63 -6.26 -8.84
N ARG A 80 -2.80 -6.07 -8.19
CA ARG A 80 -3.05 -4.91 -7.34
C ARG A 80 -2.08 -4.85 -6.15
N GLU A 81 -1.79 -5.97 -5.50
CA GLU A 81 -0.84 -6.02 -4.38
C GLU A 81 0.58 -5.66 -4.83
N LEU A 82 1.01 -6.10 -6.01
CA LEU A 82 2.29 -5.68 -6.60
C LEU A 82 2.35 -4.17 -6.82
N GLY A 83 1.31 -3.60 -7.44
CA GLY A 83 1.22 -2.15 -7.65
C GLY A 83 1.18 -1.37 -6.33
N LYS A 84 0.52 -1.91 -5.29
CA LYS A 84 0.50 -1.29 -3.96
C LYS A 84 1.87 -1.29 -3.28
N LEU A 85 2.62 -2.39 -3.41
CA LEU A 85 3.98 -2.47 -2.88
C LEU A 85 4.87 -1.39 -3.53
N TYR A 86 4.76 -1.24 -4.86
CA TYR A 86 5.45 -0.18 -5.60
C TYR A 86 5.07 1.23 -5.13
N LEU A 87 3.78 1.57 -5.09
CA LEU A 87 3.33 2.90 -4.68
C LEU A 87 3.67 3.22 -3.22
N THR A 88 3.74 2.21 -2.35
CA THR A 88 4.20 2.35 -0.96
C THR A 88 5.69 2.72 -0.91
N ALA A 89 6.53 2.06 -1.71
CA ALA A 89 7.95 2.39 -1.80
C ALA A 89 8.19 3.77 -2.42
N LEU A 90 7.42 4.13 -3.46
CA LEU A 90 7.42 5.47 -4.05
C LEU A 90 7.10 6.55 -3.03
N ARG A 91 6.09 6.30 -2.18
CA ARG A 91 5.78 7.24 -1.11
C ARG A 91 6.94 7.37 -0.11
N ALA A 92 7.52 6.25 0.29
CA ALA A 92 8.61 6.23 1.28
C ALA A 92 9.89 6.95 0.78
N ARG A 93 10.06 7.13 -0.54
CA ARG A 93 11.16 7.91 -1.14
C ARG A 93 11.18 9.36 -0.63
N GLY A 94 10.00 9.96 -0.40
CA GLY A 94 9.87 11.38 -0.06
C GLY A 94 10.41 12.33 -1.15
N ALA A 95 10.40 13.64 -0.89
CA ALA A 95 10.86 14.66 -1.84
C ALA A 95 12.40 14.72 -2.00
N ALA A 96 13.16 14.08 -1.10
CA ALA A 96 14.61 14.28 -0.97
C ALA A 96 15.48 13.29 -1.76
N ALA A 97 14.90 12.22 -2.31
CA ALA A 97 15.60 11.29 -3.18
C ALA A 97 15.15 11.59 -4.63
N GLY A 98 16.09 12.09 -5.44
CA GLY A 98 15.83 12.59 -6.80
C GLY A 98 15.30 11.54 -7.78
N GLU A 99 15.47 11.80 -9.08
CA GLU A 99 15.00 10.97 -10.23
C GLU A 99 15.55 9.53 -10.30
N GLN A 100 16.23 9.06 -9.25
CA GLN A 100 16.78 7.71 -9.21
C GLN A 100 15.63 6.67 -9.17
N PRO A 101 15.78 5.57 -9.94
CA PRO A 101 14.82 4.48 -9.92
C PRO A 101 14.64 3.90 -8.52
N ILE A 102 13.42 3.46 -8.21
CA ILE A 102 13.13 2.82 -6.93
C ILE A 102 13.51 1.36 -7.05
N SER A 103 14.59 0.97 -6.38
CA SER A 103 14.98 -0.44 -6.27
C SER A 103 13.84 -1.25 -5.63
N PRO A 104 13.45 -2.39 -6.24
CA PRO A 104 12.46 -3.27 -5.64
C PRO A 104 12.98 -3.83 -4.31
N ALA A 105 12.16 -3.78 -3.26
CA ALA A 105 12.49 -4.42 -2.00
C ALA A 105 12.40 -5.95 -2.16
N THR A 106 13.53 -6.63 -2.34
CA THR A 106 13.57 -8.08 -2.63
C THR A 106 12.78 -8.91 -1.64
N ALA A 107 12.84 -8.58 -0.34
CA ALA A 107 12.06 -9.27 0.70
C ALA A 107 10.54 -9.12 0.50
N GLY A 108 10.08 -7.92 0.12
CA GLY A 108 8.67 -7.66 -0.17
C GLY A 108 8.17 -8.40 -1.41
N LEU A 109 9.00 -8.48 -2.46
CA LEU A 109 8.68 -9.25 -3.66
C LEU A 109 8.65 -10.75 -3.40
N SER A 110 9.59 -11.29 -2.62
CA SER A 110 9.56 -12.71 -2.22
C SER A 110 8.30 -13.04 -1.44
N SER A 111 7.94 -12.23 -0.44
CA SER A 111 6.71 -12.45 0.33
C SER A 111 5.44 -12.34 -0.53
N LEU A 112 5.44 -11.46 -1.55
CA LEU A 112 4.33 -11.37 -2.48
C LEU A 112 4.25 -12.63 -3.36
N LEU A 113 5.39 -13.10 -3.87
CA LEU A 113 5.47 -14.33 -4.67
C LEU A 113 4.93 -15.56 -3.91
N ASP A 114 5.18 -15.66 -2.60
CA ASP A 114 4.62 -16.72 -1.76
C ASP A 114 3.07 -16.73 -1.72
N SER A 115 2.44 -15.59 -2.04
CA SER A 115 0.98 -15.44 -2.13
C SER A 115 0.41 -15.55 -3.55
N LEU A 116 1.24 -15.95 -4.53
CA LEU A 116 0.83 -16.09 -5.93
C LEU A 116 -0.38 -17.04 -6.05
N PRO A 117 -1.52 -16.59 -6.59
CA PRO A 117 -2.67 -17.46 -6.77
C PRO A 117 -2.41 -18.45 -7.92
N PRO A 118 -3.17 -19.57 -7.99
CA PRO A 118 -3.15 -20.43 -9.16
C PRO A 118 -3.53 -19.62 -10.42
N LEU A 119 -2.57 -19.45 -11.33
CA LEU A 119 -2.75 -18.73 -12.59
C LEU A 119 -1.94 -19.40 -13.69
N ALA A 120 -2.30 -19.15 -14.95
CA ALA A 120 -1.62 -19.76 -16.08
C ALA A 120 -0.15 -19.33 -16.13
N GLY A 121 0.75 -20.33 -16.12
CA GLY A 121 2.20 -20.12 -16.14
C GLY A 121 2.80 -19.71 -14.80
N ALA A 122 2.09 -19.92 -13.68
CA ALA A 122 2.59 -19.64 -12.33
C ALA A 122 3.95 -20.32 -12.04
N GLU A 123 4.26 -21.46 -12.67
CA GLU A 123 5.53 -22.16 -12.56
C GLU A 123 6.74 -21.36 -13.10
N TYR A 124 6.51 -20.36 -13.94
CA TYR A 124 7.54 -19.46 -14.46
C TYR A 124 7.67 -18.17 -13.63
N ALA A 125 6.83 -17.97 -12.62
CA ALA A 125 6.86 -16.79 -11.78
C ALA A 125 8.05 -16.85 -10.82
N THR A 126 8.86 -15.79 -10.84
CA THR A 126 10.01 -15.63 -9.95
C THR A 126 9.99 -14.25 -9.29
N VAL A 127 10.89 -14.03 -8.34
CA VAL A 127 11.11 -12.68 -7.78
C VAL A 127 11.50 -11.70 -8.89
N GLU A 128 12.29 -12.15 -9.87
CA GLU A 128 12.70 -11.32 -11.01
C GLU A 128 11.51 -10.95 -11.90
N THR A 129 10.57 -11.87 -12.12
CA THR A 129 9.29 -11.58 -12.82
C THR A 129 8.56 -10.39 -12.20
N LEU A 130 8.50 -10.33 -10.87
CA LEU A 130 7.86 -9.24 -10.16
C LEU A 130 8.72 -7.96 -10.16
N ALA A 131 10.06 -8.11 -10.12
CA ALA A 131 11.00 -7.01 -10.22
C ALA A 131 10.97 -6.33 -11.60
N ASP A 132 10.80 -7.09 -12.69
CA ASP A 132 10.61 -6.56 -14.04
C ASP A 132 9.33 -5.73 -14.13
N ALA A 133 8.21 -6.26 -13.63
CA ALA A 133 6.95 -5.54 -13.58
C ALA A 133 7.03 -4.27 -12.70
N TRP A 134 7.77 -4.33 -11.59
CA TRP A 134 8.10 -3.17 -10.76
C TRP A 134 8.88 -2.11 -11.54
N ARG A 135 9.97 -2.49 -12.20
CA ARG A 135 10.79 -1.57 -13.00
C ARG A 135 9.99 -0.93 -14.13
N ALA A 136 9.06 -1.66 -14.73
CA ALA A 136 8.14 -1.12 -15.72
C ALA A 136 7.19 -0.05 -15.13
N MET A 137 6.63 -0.29 -13.94
CA MET A 137 5.83 0.73 -13.22
C MET A 137 6.68 1.95 -12.86
N ASP A 138 7.93 1.73 -12.42
CA ASP A 138 8.83 2.81 -12.04
C ASP A 138 9.20 3.72 -13.21
N ALA A 139 9.43 3.14 -14.39
CA ALA A 139 9.68 3.90 -15.61
C ALA A 139 8.47 4.78 -15.99
N VAL A 140 7.25 4.22 -15.97
CA VAL A 140 6.02 4.96 -16.27
C VAL A 140 5.82 6.11 -15.28
N VAL A 141 5.91 5.82 -13.98
CA VAL A 141 5.72 6.85 -12.95
C VAL A 141 6.82 7.91 -12.97
N SER A 142 8.06 7.55 -13.25
CA SER A 142 9.15 8.52 -13.36
C SER A 142 8.93 9.48 -14.54
N ALA A 143 8.45 8.97 -15.68
CA ALA A 143 8.08 9.81 -16.82
C ALA A 143 6.91 10.75 -16.48
N GLU A 144 5.86 10.25 -15.81
CA GLU A 144 4.73 11.08 -15.39
C GLU A 144 5.13 12.14 -14.35
N LEU A 145 6.01 11.79 -13.40
CA LEU A 145 6.50 12.74 -12.38
C LEU A 145 7.39 13.83 -12.97
N ALA A 146 8.14 13.55 -14.04
CA ALA A 146 8.93 14.57 -14.73
C ALA A 146 8.06 15.65 -15.40
N GLU A 147 6.82 15.32 -15.78
CA GLU A 147 5.86 16.26 -16.36
C GLU A 147 4.89 16.85 -15.33
N PHE A 148 4.87 16.31 -14.11
CA PHE A 148 3.93 16.72 -13.06
C PHE A 148 4.47 17.91 -12.25
N ASP A 149 3.74 19.02 -12.30
CA ASP A 149 4.03 20.21 -11.49
C ASP A 149 3.54 19.98 -10.05
N GLY A 150 4.39 19.38 -9.23
CA GLY A 150 4.12 19.11 -7.82
C GLY A 150 5.03 18.06 -7.20
N THR A 151 4.77 17.74 -5.94
CA THR A 151 5.50 16.73 -5.18
C THR A 151 5.00 15.32 -5.50
N VAL A 152 5.85 14.31 -5.24
CA VAL A 152 5.46 12.89 -5.29
C VAL A 152 4.20 12.60 -4.45
N HIS A 153 4.01 13.35 -3.36
CA HIS A 153 2.86 13.22 -2.49
C HIS A 153 1.56 13.73 -3.14
N GLU A 154 1.60 14.88 -3.82
CA GLU A 154 0.48 15.44 -4.57
C GLU A 154 0.14 14.56 -5.78
N TYR A 155 1.16 14.02 -6.45
CA TYR A 155 0.98 13.04 -7.53
C TYR A 155 0.24 11.78 -7.04
N LEU A 156 0.65 11.21 -5.90
CA LEU A 156 -0.02 10.07 -5.29
C LEU A 156 -1.46 10.41 -4.85
N GLN A 157 -1.69 11.63 -4.35
CA GLN A 157 -3.02 12.13 -4.01
C GLN A 157 -3.96 12.16 -5.21
N ALA A 158 -3.47 12.72 -6.31
CA ALA A 158 -4.22 12.86 -7.56
C ALA A 158 -4.61 11.49 -8.11
N ARG A 159 -3.77 10.46 -7.90
CA ARG A 159 -4.06 9.06 -8.26
C ARG A 159 -5.09 8.40 -7.36
N ASN A 160 -4.94 8.47 -6.04
CA ASN A 160 -6.00 8.11 -5.09
C ASN A 160 -5.74 8.73 -3.70
N PRO A 161 -6.70 9.44 -3.10
CA PRO A 161 -6.55 10.01 -1.75
C PRO A 161 -6.20 9.01 -0.64
N ALA A 162 -6.52 7.72 -0.78
CA ALA A 162 -6.14 6.70 0.20
C ALA A 162 -4.60 6.58 0.36
N TRP A 163 -3.84 6.93 -0.67
CA TRP A 163 -2.39 6.95 -0.64
C TRP A 163 -1.80 8.06 0.23
N HIS A 164 -2.60 9.01 0.76
CA HIS A 164 -2.18 10.02 1.75
C HIS A 164 -2.01 9.47 3.16
N ALA A 165 -2.54 8.30 3.48
CA ALA A 165 -2.41 7.73 4.82
C ALA A 165 -1.30 6.68 4.96
N VAL A 166 -0.98 5.91 3.90
CA VAL A 166 0.03 4.83 3.90
C VAL A 166 1.44 5.30 4.33
N GLY A 167 2.10 4.59 5.24
CA GLY A 167 3.46 4.93 5.71
C GLY A 167 3.52 6.12 6.67
N ARG A 168 2.39 6.72 7.07
CA ARG A 168 2.33 7.69 8.17
C ARG A 168 2.36 6.96 9.51
N VAL A 169 3.05 7.56 10.47
CA VAL A 169 2.89 7.25 11.89
C VAL A 169 1.79 8.15 12.43
N THR A 170 0.89 7.60 13.24
CA THR A 170 -0.21 8.32 13.87
C THR A 170 -0.17 8.08 15.36
N PHE A 171 -0.12 9.16 16.12
CA PHE A 171 -0.22 9.14 17.57
C PHE A 171 -1.68 9.30 17.98
N HIS A 172 -2.22 8.29 18.65
CA HIS A 172 -3.59 8.26 19.13
C HIS A 172 -3.60 8.61 20.61
N LEU A 173 -4.47 9.52 21.01
CA LEU A 173 -4.77 9.82 22.41
C LEU A 173 -6.28 9.69 22.61
N ALA A 174 -6.70 8.86 23.55
CA ALA A 174 -8.11 8.64 23.87
C ALA A 174 -8.35 8.70 25.38
N GLU A 175 -9.53 9.16 25.80
CA GLU A 175 -9.94 9.11 27.20
C GLU A 175 -10.39 7.70 27.59
N GLN A 176 -9.88 7.17 28.68
CA GLN A 176 -10.30 5.92 29.32
C GLN A 176 -10.89 6.20 30.71
N LYS A 177 -12.20 5.99 30.86
CA LYS A 177 -12.95 6.38 32.07
C LYS A 177 -12.74 5.46 33.28
N HIS A 178 -11.97 4.38 33.12
CA HIS A 178 -11.82 3.35 34.15
C HIS A 178 -10.58 3.53 35.04
N ASP A 179 -9.65 4.43 34.68
CA ASP A 179 -8.46 4.72 35.48
C ASP A 179 -8.44 6.21 35.85
N ALA A 180 -8.63 6.52 37.13
CA ALA A 180 -8.67 7.90 37.60
C ALA A 180 -7.29 8.55 37.71
N GLN A 181 -6.20 7.77 37.77
CA GLN A 181 -4.83 8.28 37.87
C GLN A 181 -4.20 8.49 36.48
N ALA A 182 -4.49 7.58 35.55
CA ALA A 182 -4.07 7.67 34.16
C ALA A 182 -5.28 7.55 33.21
N PRO A 183 -6.13 8.58 33.11
CA PRO A 183 -7.39 8.52 32.36
C PRO A 183 -7.19 8.64 30.85
N PHE A 184 -5.96 8.62 30.34
CA PHE A 184 -5.70 8.72 28.90
C PHE A 184 -4.95 7.50 28.40
N ALA A 185 -5.39 6.92 27.30
CA ALA A 185 -4.69 5.88 26.57
C ALA A 185 -3.96 6.49 25.38
N PHE A 186 -2.67 6.19 25.26
CA PHE A 186 -1.83 6.57 24.13
C PHE A 186 -1.38 5.35 23.33
N LEU A 187 -1.37 5.47 22.01
CA LEU A 187 -0.81 4.46 21.12
C LEU A 187 -0.25 5.09 19.85
N ALA A 188 0.98 4.73 19.47
CA ALA A 188 1.47 4.99 18.13
C ALA A 188 1.08 3.84 17.19
N THR A 189 0.51 4.17 16.03
CA THR A 189 0.29 3.22 14.94
C THR A 189 0.96 3.68 13.66
N TYR A 190 1.20 2.78 12.73
CA TYR A 190 1.57 3.12 11.37
C TYR A 190 0.59 2.53 10.37
N ALA A 191 0.40 3.23 9.27
CA ALA A 191 -0.35 2.74 8.14
C ALA A 191 0.52 1.79 7.30
N GLU A 192 0.37 0.48 7.48
CA GLU A 192 1.13 -0.54 6.73
C GLU A 192 0.85 -0.46 5.22
N GLY A 193 -0.38 -0.12 4.86
CA GLY A 193 -0.84 -0.09 3.47
C GLY A 193 -2.34 0.10 3.40
N VAL A 194 -2.87 -0.04 2.19
CA VAL A 194 -4.32 -0.08 1.97
C VAL A 194 -4.77 -1.55 2.05
N ALA A 195 -5.72 -1.90 2.91
CA ALA A 195 -6.30 -3.25 2.95
C ALA A 195 -7.11 -3.56 1.68
N ALA A 196 -7.48 -4.83 1.48
CA ALA A 196 -8.35 -5.25 0.37
C ALA A 196 -9.70 -4.52 0.34
N SER A 197 -10.17 -4.03 1.50
CA SER A 197 -11.36 -3.19 1.63
C SER A 197 -11.15 -1.72 1.21
N GLY A 198 -9.95 -1.36 0.75
CA GLY A 198 -9.53 0.00 0.45
C GLY A 198 -9.55 0.96 1.63
N ARG A 199 -9.55 0.44 2.86
CA ARG A 199 -9.28 1.19 4.10
C ARG A 199 -7.81 1.05 4.44
N VAL A 200 -7.25 2.09 5.03
CA VAL A 200 -5.84 2.07 5.47
C VAL A 200 -5.74 1.14 6.67
N ARG A 201 -4.80 0.19 6.60
CA ARG A 201 -4.55 -0.75 7.69
C ARG A 201 -3.55 -0.12 8.66
N HIS A 202 -4.03 0.22 9.85
CA HIS A 202 -3.19 0.70 10.93
C HIS A 202 -2.76 -0.47 11.82
N LEU A 203 -1.46 -0.58 12.07
CA LEU A 203 -0.88 -1.53 13.01
C LEU A 203 -0.12 -0.78 14.11
N PRO A 204 -0.06 -1.31 15.34
CA PRO A 204 0.78 -0.74 16.40
C PRO A 204 2.22 -0.54 15.91
N LEU A 205 2.83 0.60 16.24
CA LEU A 205 4.17 0.95 15.76
C LEU A 205 5.21 -0.07 16.21
N GLY A 206 5.10 -0.62 17.42
CA GLY A 206 5.99 -1.70 17.88
C GLY A 206 5.97 -2.95 17.00
N LYS A 207 4.87 -3.22 16.27
CA LYS A 207 4.81 -4.34 15.32
C LYS A 207 5.72 -4.12 14.12
N ALA A 208 6.05 -2.88 13.76
CA ALA A 208 7.01 -2.59 12.70
C ALA A 208 8.42 -3.11 13.02
N LEU A 209 8.80 -3.15 14.30
CA LEU A 209 10.13 -3.62 14.74
C LEU A 209 10.35 -5.10 14.41
N SER A 210 9.29 -5.92 14.52
CA SER A 210 9.36 -7.34 14.15
C SER A 210 9.18 -7.55 12.65
N VAL A 211 8.22 -6.86 12.03
CA VAL A 211 7.91 -6.98 10.60
C VAL A 211 9.10 -6.59 9.72
N TYR A 212 9.80 -5.51 10.05
CA TYR A 212 10.95 -5.02 9.29
C TYR A 212 12.30 -5.40 9.92
N SER A 213 12.34 -6.44 10.75
CA SER A 213 13.58 -6.89 11.41
C SER A 213 14.70 -7.27 10.42
N ALA A 214 14.33 -7.78 9.23
CA ALA A 214 15.26 -8.11 8.16
C ALA A 214 15.49 -6.96 7.15
N ASP A 215 14.69 -5.89 7.20
CA ASP A 215 14.74 -4.75 6.28
C ASP A 215 14.87 -3.44 7.05
N ARG A 216 16.10 -3.21 7.54
CA ARG A 216 16.44 -2.04 8.37
C ARG A 216 16.21 -0.73 7.63
N GLU A 217 16.38 -0.69 6.31
CA GLU A 217 16.15 0.53 5.53
C GLU A 217 14.67 0.91 5.53
N GLN A 218 13.78 -0.06 5.33
CA GLN A 218 12.34 0.18 5.38
C GLN A 218 11.88 0.66 6.76
N LEU A 219 12.44 0.09 7.84
CA LEU A 219 12.15 0.53 9.20
C LEU A 219 12.59 1.99 9.43
N LEU A 220 13.79 2.35 8.99
CA LEU A 220 14.31 3.73 9.12
C LEU A 220 13.45 4.73 8.34
N ARG A 221 12.98 4.36 7.14
CA ARG A 221 12.06 5.22 6.36
C ARG A 221 10.75 5.45 7.11
N LEU A 222 10.19 4.40 7.72
CA LEU A 222 8.96 4.51 8.50
C LEU A 222 9.10 5.41 9.73
N LEU A 223 10.25 5.34 10.42
CA LEU A 223 10.50 6.09 11.65
C LEU A 223 11.03 7.51 11.42
N ARG A 224 11.26 7.92 10.17
CA ARG A 224 11.79 9.26 9.84
C ARG A 224 10.94 10.41 10.41
N PRO A 225 9.60 10.40 10.34
CA PRO A 225 8.76 11.44 10.96
C PRO A 225 8.89 11.48 12.48
N VAL A 226 8.98 10.30 13.11
CA VAL A 226 9.18 10.19 14.56
C VAL A 226 10.51 10.82 14.98
N HIS A 227 11.58 10.55 14.22
CA HIS A 227 12.89 11.12 14.49
C HIS A 227 12.90 12.65 14.31
N ALA A 228 12.29 13.15 13.23
CA ALA A 228 12.17 14.59 12.98
C ALA A 228 11.34 15.31 14.06
N ALA A 229 10.28 14.68 14.58
CA ALA A 229 9.51 15.21 15.70
C ALA A 229 10.32 15.20 17.01
N ALA A 230 11.10 14.14 17.27
CA ALA A 230 11.99 14.03 18.42
C ALA A 230 13.13 15.07 18.41
N GLU A 231 13.64 15.47 17.25
CA GLU A 231 14.63 16.55 17.15
C GLU A 231 14.07 17.92 17.59
N ARG A 232 12.76 18.11 17.43
CA ARG A 232 12.08 19.39 17.69
C ARG A 232 11.39 19.44 19.05
N ASN A 233 10.93 18.30 19.55
CA ASN A 233 10.11 18.23 20.75
C ASN A 233 10.72 17.28 21.81
N PRO A 234 11.15 17.80 22.97
CA PRO A 234 11.78 17.00 24.03
C PRO A 234 10.90 15.87 24.58
N PHE A 235 9.58 16.04 24.60
CA PHE A 235 8.66 15.00 25.09
C PHE A 235 8.57 13.82 24.12
N VAL A 236 8.48 14.10 22.82
CA VAL A 236 8.54 13.05 21.78
C VAL A 236 9.89 12.35 21.80
N LYS A 237 10.98 13.12 22.03
CA LYS A 237 12.32 12.58 22.19
C LYS A 237 12.42 11.60 23.35
N SER A 238 11.90 11.94 24.53
CA SER A 238 11.95 11.04 25.68
C SER A 238 11.19 9.74 25.42
N LEU A 239 10.01 9.80 24.78
CA LEU A 239 9.23 8.60 24.43
C LEU A 239 9.93 7.69 23.42
N ALA A 240 10.61 8.29 22.43
CA ALA A 240 11.35 7.54 21.42
C ALA A 240 12.63 6.92 22.01
N ASP A 241 13.37 7.67 22.83
CA ASP A 241 14.61 7.23 23.46
C ASP A 241 14.37 6.16 24.55
N SER A 242 13.25 6.22 25.27
CA SER A 242 12.87 5.19 26.27
C SER A 242 12.31 3.91 25.66
N GLY A 243 11.84 3.98 24.41
CA GLY A 243 11.15 2.88 23.72
C GLY A 243 9.67 2.76 24.07
N GLU A 244 9.15 3.59 24.97
CA GLU A 244 7.73 3.60 25.36
C GLU A 244 6.81 3.92 24.18
N LEU A 245 7.30 4.66 23.17
CA LEU A 245 6.56 4.97 21.96
C LEU A 245 6.06 3.73 21.20
N TYR A 246 6.70 2.58 21.39
CA TYR A 246 6.40 1.34 20.66
C TYR A 246 5.33 0.48 21.35
N GLU A 247 4.87 0.86 22.54
CA GLU A 247 3.90 0.13 23.35
C GLU A 247 2.64 1.00 23.63
N PRO A 248 1.48 0.39 23.95
CA PRO A 248 0.35 1.13 24.49
C PRO A 248 0.67 1.69 25.88
N LEU A 249 0.38 2.97 26.11
CA LEU A 249 0.66 3.66 27.38
C LEU A 249 -0.64 4.17 28.02
N ALA A 250 -0.66 4.18 29.35
CA ALA A 250 -1.65 4.91 30.13
C ALA A 250 -0.98 6.20 30.66
N TRP A 251 -1.59 7.34 30.35
CA TRP A 251 -1.06 8.66 30.66
C TRP A 251 -1.90 9.39 31.69
N THR A 252 -1.20 10.08 32.58
CA THR A 252 -1.74 11.09 33.47
C THR A 252 -2.21 12.32 32.67
N PRO A 253 -3.03 13.19 33.25
CA PRO A 253 -3.40 14.47 32.61
C PRO A 253 -2.19 15.35 32.26
N ALA A 254 -1.09 15.27 33.01
CA ALA A 254 0.12 16.05 32.75
C ALA A 254 0.84 15.57 31.49
N GLU A 255 0.97 14.25 31.30
CA GLU A 255 1.58 13.66 30.10
C GLU A 255 0.70 13.89 28.86
N ALA A 256 -0.61 13.72 28.99
CA ALA A 256 -1.55 14.04 27.92
C ALA A 256 -1.45 15.52 27.51
N HIS A 257 -1.36 16.44 28.48
CA HIS A 257 -1.16 17.86 28.18
C HIS A 257 0.20 18.13 27.51
N ALA A 258 1.28 17.51 27.96
CA ALA A 258 2.59 17.62 27.30
C ALA A 258 2.54 17.15 25.84
N PHE A 259 1.83 16.05 25.56
CA PHE A 259 1.60 15.57 24.21
C PHE A 259 0.78 16.54 23.36
N LEU A 260 -0.31 17.12 23.90
CA LEU A 260 -1.14 18.09 23.18
C LEU A 260 -0.32 19.31 22.75
N LEU A 261 0.65 19.74 23.56
CA LEU A 261 1.59 20.82 23.21
C LEU A 261 2.60 20.39 22.13
N ALA A 262 2.89 19.10 22.00
CA ALA A 262 3.81 18.55 21.00
C ALA A 262 3.16 18.33 19.62
N ILE A 263 1.82 18.39 19.51
CA ILE A 263 1.09 18.16 18.25
C ILE A 263 1.63 19.00 17.09
N PRO A 264 1.88 20.32 17.21
CA PRO A 264 2.36 21.11 16.07
C PRO A 264 3.72 20.65 15.54
N ASP A 265 4.62 20.18 16.40
CA ASP A 265 5.92 19.63 15.99
C ASP A 265 5.77 18.25 15.33
N CYS A 266 4.87 17.41 15.84
CA CYS A 266 4.53 16.13 15.24
C CYS A 266 3.93 16.31 13.84
N GLU A 267 2.96 17.21 13.68
CA GLU A 267 2.31 17.47 12.39
C GLU A 267 3.29 18.07 11.37
N ALA A 268 4.19 18.95 11.81
CA ALA A 268 5.23 19.51 10.94
C ALA A 268 6.29 18.48 10.53
N ALA A 269 6.46 17.39 11.29
CA ALA A 269 7.40 16.31 10.99
C ALA A 269 6.84 15.25 10.04
N GLY A 270 5.53 15.21 9.80
CA GLY A 270 4.87 14.34 8.82
C GLY A 270 3.70 13.55 9.36
#